data_AF-R2Q3L6-F1
#
_entry.id   AF-R2Q3L6-F1
#
_cell.length_a   1.000
_cell.length_b   1.000
_cell.length_c   1.000
_cell.angle_alpha   90.00
_cell.angle_beta   90.00
_cell.angle_gamma   90.00
#
_symmetry.space_group_name_H-M   'P 1'
#
loop_
_entity.id
_entity.type
_entity.pdbx_description
1 polymer ?
#
loop_
_entity_poly.entity_id
_entity_poly.type
_entity_poly.pdbx_seq_one_letter_code
_entity_poly.pdbx_strand_id
1 'polypeptide(L)'
;MVLEYFDGQANFFDDYKKVVKDEDFDKQTVIDDVMAQLSLPADDGKLSYTLSGSKTKSGKSSSFPFRKELVARDPEATVDTLYFYEGAPYEFDLQEDEQP
;
A
#
# COMPACT_ATOMS: atom_id res chain seq x y z
N MET A 1 12.14 17.87 -6.96
CA MET A 1 11.39 16.84 -7.70
C MET A 1 10.68 16.00 -6.67
N VAL A 2 9.36 15.89 -6.71
CA VAL A 2 8.62 14.98 -5.81
C VAL A 2 8.80 13.60 -6.43
N LEU A 3 9.51 12.68 -5.75
CA LEU A 3 9.55 11.29 -6.20
C LEU A 3 8.17 10.68 -5.91
N GLU A 4 7.44 10.41 -6.97
CA GLU A 4 6.24 9.57 -6.91
C GLU A 4 6.69 8.13 -7.15
N TYR A 5 6.47 7.28 -6.16
CA TYR A 5 6.88 5.88 -6.19
C TYR A 5 5.81 4.99 -6.82
N PHE A 6 4.56 5.46 -6.78
CA PHE A 6 3.40 4.78 -7.34
C PHE A 6 2.34 5.80 -7.76
N ASP A 7 1.53 5.45 -8.75
CA ASP A 7 0.43 6.27 -9.21
C ASP A 7 -0.68 6.30 -8.14
N GLY A 8 -1.29 7.46 -7.93
CA GLY A 8 -2.27 7.65 -6.85
C GLY A 8 -1.67 7.89 -5.46
N GLN A 9 -0.37 8.19 -5.35
CA GLN A 9 0.32 8.51 -4.08
C GLN A 9 -0.39 9.59 -3.26
N ALA A 10 -0.91 10.64 -3.91
CA ALA A 10 -1.68 11.68 -3.23
C ALA A 10 -2.98 11.16 -2.60
N ASN A 11 -3.73 10.33 -3.34
CA ASN A 11 -4.98 9.72 -2.86
C ASN A 11 -4.72 8.74 -1.71
N PHE A 12 -3.64 7.95 -1.83
CA PHE A 12 -3.20 7.05 -0.76
C PHE A 12 -2.95 7.82 0.53
N PHE A 13 -2.23 8.94 0.49
CA PHE A 13 -1.98 9.72 1.70
C PHE A 13 -3.24 10.36 2.29
N ASP A 14 -4.18 10.79 1.44
CA ASP A 14 -5.46 11.33 1.89
C ASP A 14 -6.28 10.28 2.65
N ASP A 15 -6.33 9.05 2.11
CA ASP A 15 -7.01 7.92 2.77
C ASP A 15 -6.24 7.40 3.98
N TYR A 16 -4.91 7.31 3.89
CA TYR A 16 -4.04 6.91 5.00
C TYR A 16 -4.23 7.84 6.20
N LYS A 17 -4.27 9.17 5.98
CA LYS A 17 -4.51 10.16 7.05
C LYS A 17 -5.86 9.98 7.75
N LYS A 18 -6.89 9.52 7.05
CA LYS A 18 -8.20 9.25 7.65
C LYS A 18 -8.15 8.07 8.61
N VAL A 19 -7.31 7.08 8.30
CA VAL A 19 -7.22 5.80 9.01
C VAL A 19 -6.16 5.81 10.12
N VAL A 20 -4.98 6.38 9.88
CA VAL A 20 -3.83 6.33 10.79
C VAL A 20 -4.07 7.12 12.08
N LYS A 21 -3.65 6.56 13.22
CA LYS A 21 -3.79 7.20 14.53
C LYS A 21 -2.94 8.46 14.68
N ASP A 22 -1.72 8.41 14.14
CA ASP A 22 -0.75 9.49 14.21
C ASP A 22 -0.93 10.45 13.03
N GLU A 23 -1.25 11.72 13.28
CA GLU A 23 -1.50 12.70 12.22
C GLU A 23 -0.22 13.34 11.65
N ASP A 24 0.93 13.13 12.30
CA ASP A 24 2.25 13.67 11.93
C ASP A 24 3.17 12.56 11.38
N PHE A 25 2.57 11.58 10.70
CA PHE A 25 3.30 10.46 10.11
C PHE A 25 4.29 10.94 9.03
N ASP A 26 5.49 10.36 9.06
CA ASP A 26 6.50 10.64 8.04
C ASP A 26 6.13 9.93 6.72
N LYS A 27 5.80 10.75 5.71
CA LYS A 27 5.37 10.27 4.39
C LYS A 27 6.41 9.37 3.72
N GLN A 28 7.70 9.68 3.89
CA GLN A 28 8.78 8.91 3.28
C GLN A 28 8.88 7.52 3.90
N THR A 29 8.74 7.42 5.22
CA THR A 29 8.70 6.17 5.97
C THR A 29 7.49 5.32 5.57
N VAL A 30 6.31 5.94 5.40
CA VAL A 30 5.12 5.21 4.93
C VAL A 30 5.32 4.68 3.52
N ILE A 31 5.91 5.47 2.61
CA ILE A 31 6.24 5.01 1.25
C ILE A 31 7.22 3.83 1.28
N ASP A 32 8.27 3.92 2.10
CA ASP A 32 9.26 2.85 2.22
C ASP A 32 8.61 1.54 2.70
N ASP A 33 7.73 1.62 3.70
CA ASP A 33 6.96 0.49 4.23
C ASP A 33 5.98 -0.09 3.18
N VAL A 34 5.32 0.79 2.41
CA VAL A 34 4.45 0.40 1.29
C VAL A 34 5.26 -0.33 0.22
N MET A 35 6.35 0.27 -0.28
CA MET A 35 7.19 -0.31 -1.32
C MET A 35 7.84 -1.61 -0.85
N ALA A 36 8.25 -1.70 0.41
CA ALA A 36 8.77 -2.93 1.01
C ALA A 36 7.71 -4.05 0.95
N GLN A 37 6.46 -3.80 1.37
CA GLN A 37 5.39 -4.80 1.25
C GLN A 37 5.03 -5.13 -0.20
N LEU A 38 4.98 -4.13 -1.08
CA LEU A 38 4.66 -4.33 -2.51
C LEU A 38 5.78 -5.04 -3.29
N SER A 39 7.01 -5.00 -2.78
CA SER A 39 8.16 -5.73 -3.34
C SER A 39 8.17 -7.21 -2.96
N LEU A 40 7.42 -7.61 -1.93
CA LEU A 40 7.32 -9.00 -1.53
C LEU A 40 6.62 -9.82 -2.62
N PRO A 41 7.03 -11.07 -2.86
CA PRO A 41 6.33 -11.96 -3.78
C PRO A 41 4.90 -12.20 -3.26
N ALA A 42 3.92 -11.64 -3.95
CA ALA A 42 2.51 -11.89 -3.67
C ALA A 42 2.07 -13.20 -4.35
N ASP A 43 1.82 -14.25 -3.57
CA ASP A 43 1.35 -15.56 -4.05
C ASP A 43 0.04 -15.48 -4.84
N ASP A 44 -0.87 -14.57 -4.46
CA ASP A 44 -2.23 -14.48 -5.03
C ASP A 44 -2.35 -13.44 -6.18
N GLY A 45 -1.23 -12.84 -6.61
CA GLY A 45 -1.21 -11.76 -7.61
C GLY A 45 -1.86 -10.45 -7.16
N LYS A 46 -2.48 -10.42 -5.98
CA LYS A 46 -3.04 -9.22 -5.34
C LYS A 46 -1.96 -8.52 -4.53
N LEU A 47 -1.72 -7.26 -4.87
CA LEU A 47 -0.83 -6.40 -4.12
C LEU A 47 -1.67 -5.55 -3.17
N SER A 48 -1.32 -5.54 -1.90
CA SER A 48 -2.01 -4.71 -0.93
C SER A 48 -1.06 -4.35 0.18
N TYR A 49 -1.13 -3.11 0.63
CA TYR A 49 -0.43 -2.66 1.81
C TYR A 49 -1.34 -2.81 3.02
N THR A 50 -0.88 -3.55 4.03
CA THR A 50 -1.63 -3.72 5.28
C THR A 50 -1.04 -2.83 6.37
N LEU A 51 -1.86 -1.89 6.85
CA LEU A 51 -1.61 -1.09 8.03
C LEU A 51 -2.15 -1.82 9.26
N SER A 52 -1.27 -2.15 10.20
CA SER A 52 -1.65 -2.82 11.45
C SER A 52 -2.61 -1.97 12.28
N GLY A 53 -3.62 -2.59 12.90
CA GLY A 53 -4.59 -1.92 13.78
C GLY A 53 -3.98 -1.11 14.92
N SER A 54 -2.80 -1.50 15.41
CA SER A 54 -2.03 -0.73 16.39
C SER A 54 -1.68 0.70 15.92
N LYS A 55 -1.61 0.91 14.61
CA LYS A 55 -1.33 2.19 13.95
C LYS A 55 -2.59 2.90 13.47
N THR A 56 -3.78 2.31 13.54
CA THR A 56 -5.04 2.91 13.06
C THR A 56 -5.87 3.53 14.20
N LYS A 57 -6.72 4.50 13.88
CA LYS A 57 -7.64 5.15 14.84
C LYS A 57 -8.67 4.16 15.38
N SER A 58 -9.12 3.24 14.53
CA SER A 58 -10.16 2.25 14.86
C SER A 58 -9.63 1.06 15.66
N GLY A 59 -8.31 0.88 15.75
CA GLY A 59 -7.70 -0.32 16.33
C GLY A 59 -7.77 -1.55 15.41
N LYS A 60 -8.37 -1.42 14.23
CA LYS A 60 -8.52 -2.48 13.21
C LYS A 60 -7.49 -2.32 12.12
N SER A 61 -7.01 -3.43 11.57
CA SER A 61 -6.06 -3.38 10.47
C SER A 61 -6.75 -2.86 9.21
N SER A 62 -6.02 -2.14 8.38
CA SER A 62 -6.56 -1.56 7.14
C SER A 62 -5.73 -2.00 5.95
N SER A 63 -6.39 -2.56 4.96
CA SER A 63 -5.74 -2.99 3.71
C SER A 63 -5.99 -1.95 2.64
N PHE A 64 -4.92 -1.50 2.03
CA PHE A 64 -4.89 -0.55 0.94
C PHE A 64 -4.61 -1.33 -0.35
N PRO A 65 -5.56 -1.40 -1.30
CA PRO A 65 -5.37 -2.19 -2.51
C PRO A 65 -4.43 -1.49 -3.50
N PHE A 66 -3.51 -2.27 -4.06
CA PHE A 66 -2.56 -1.84 -5.08
C PHE A 66 -2.62 -2.78 -6.29
N ARG A 67 -2.27 -2.23 -7.44
CA ARG A 67 -2.08 -2.97 -8.69
C ARG A 67 -0.65 -2.77 -9.15
N LYS A 68 0.00 -3.84 -9.64
CA LYS A 68 1.22 -3.70 -10.44
C LYS A 68 0.88 -3.80 -11.91
N GLU A 69 1.52 -2.97 -12.72
CA GLU A 69 1.52 -3.07 -14.17
C GLU A 69 2.96 -3.20 -14.66
N LEU A 70 3.19 -4.19 -15.52
CA LEU A 70 4.47 -4.37 -16.18
C LEU A 70 4.46 -3.56 -17.47
N VAL A 71 5.24 -2.48 -17.51
CA VAL A 71 5.30 -1.60 -18.67
C VAL A 71 6.59 -1.87 -19.42
N ALA A 72 6.46 -2.26 -20.69
CA ALA A 72 7.60 -2.40 -21.58
C ALA A 72 8.03 -1.00 -22.06
N ARG A 73 9.26 -0.61 -21.76
CA ARG A 73 9.89 0.57 -22.37
C ARG A 73 10.85 0.10 -23.47
N ASP A 74 10.40 0.14 -24.72
CA ASP A 74 11.26 -0.01 -25.89
C ASP A 74 11.97 1.34 -26.15
N PRO A 75 13.32 1.37 -26.12
CA PRO A 75 14.16 0.57 -27.01
C PRO A 75 15.16 -0.40 -26.34
N GLU A 76 15.14 -0.56 -25.01
CA GLU A 76 16.15 -1.34 -24.26
C GLU A 76 15.65 -2.70 -23.73
N ALA A 77 14.44 -3.14 -24.10
CA ALA A 77 13.81 -4.37 -23.60
C ALA A 77 13.77 -4.47 -22.06
N THR A 78 13.64 -3.32 -21.38
CA THR A 78 13.49 -3.27 -19.91
C THR A 78 12.02 -3.25 -19.55
N VAL A 79 11.61 -4.22 -18.73
CA VAL A 79 10.27 -4.25 -18.12
C VAL A 79 10.33 -3.44 -16.83
N ASP A 80 9.64 -2.31 -16.80
CA ASP A 80 9.49 -1.49 -15.61
C ASP A 80 8.25 -1.97 -14.84
N THR A 81 8.33 -1.99 -13.50
CA THR A 81 7.19 -2.35 -12.65
C THR A 81 6.61 -1.07 -12.08
N LEU A 82 5.43 -0.68 -12.54
CA LEU A 82 4.71 0.46 -12.00
C LEU A 82 3.64 -0.03 -11.02
N TYR A 83 3.53 0.65 -9.89
CA TYR A 83 2.51 0.39 -8.89
C TYR A 83 1.44 1.48 -8.97
N PHE A 84 0.18 1.08 -8.82
CA PHE A 84 -0.99 1.95 -8.88
C PHE A 84 -1.83 1.72 -7.64
N TYR A 85 -2.15 2.78 -6.91
CA TYR A 85 -3.08 2.73 -5.81
C TYR A 85 -4.52 2.74 -6.34
N GLU A 86 -5.28 1.67 -6.06
CA GLU A 86 -6.63 1.49 -6.61
C GLU A 86 -7.70 2.30 -5.84
N GLY A 87 -7.34 2.87 -4.69
CA GLY A 87 -8.29 3.55 -3.81
C GLY A 87 -9.15 2.58 -2.98
N ALA A 88 -9.96 3.13 -2.06
CA ALA A 88 -10.88 2.39 -1.19
C ALA A 88 -10.18 1.40 -0.23
N PRO A 89 -9.51 1.89 0.83
CA PRO A 89 -9.02 1.01 1.87
C PRO A 89 -10.19 0.32 2.59
N TYR A 90 -10.02 -0.93 2.99
CA TYR A 90 -10.99 -1.65 3.80
C TYR A 90 -10.39 -2.03 5.16
N GLU A 91 -11.16 -1.81 6.21
CA GLU A 91 -10.81 -2.19 7.57
C GLU A 91 -11.24 -3.63 7.83
N PHE A 92 -10.35 -4.43 8.41
CA PHE A 92 -10.60 -5.80 8.79
C PHE A 92 -9.95 -6.10 10.14
N ASP A 93 -10.63 -6.90 10.95
CA ASP A 93 -10.01 -7.49 12.12
C ASP A 93 -9.08 -8.60 11.64
N LEU A 94 -7.78 -8.42 11.83
CA LEU A 94 -6.86 -9.56 11.99
C LEU A 94 -7.11 -10.18 13.37
N GLN A 95 -8.36 -10.51 13.69
CA GLN A 95 -8.56 -11.60 14.64
C GLN A 95 -8.11 -12.82 13.85
N GLU A 96 -7.00 -13.40 14.26
CA GLU A 96 -6.63 -14.75 13.92
C GLU A 96 -7.92 -15.57 14.06
N ASP A 97 -8.49 -15.97 12.92
CA ASP A 97 -9.47 -17.03 12.89
C ASP A 97 -8.66 -18.27 13.28
N GLU A 98 -8.37 -18.40 14.58
CA GLU A 98 -8.11 -19.67 15.23
C GLU A 98 -9.36 -20.50 14.96
N GLN A 99 -9.37 -21.11 13.77
CA GLN A 99 -10.34 -22.11 13.38
C GLN A 99 -10.45 -23.12 14.52
N PRO A 100 -11.65 -23.36 15.08
CA PRO A 100 -11.86 -24.35 16.12
C PRO A 100 -11.64 -25.79 15.65
#